data_AF-A0A4R5IKK9-F1
#
_entry.id   AF-A0A4R5IKK9-F1
#
_cell.length_a   1.000
_cell.length_b   1.000
_cell.length_c   1.000
_cell.angle_alpha   90.00
_cell.angle_beta   90.00
_cell.angle_gamma   90.00
#
_symmetry.space_group_name_H-M   'P 1'
#
loop_
_entity.id
_entity.type
_entity.pdbx_description
1 polymer ?
#
loop_
_entity_poly.entity_id
_entity_poly.type
_entity_poly.pdbx_seq_one_letter_code
_entity_poly.pdbx_strand_id
1 'polypeptide(L)'
;MISYLKKAEKTPQSETATAQKVVTEMLAEIQARGEDAVRQYAKQLDGWSGDIVLTPAQIREQTKDVPAAVRADIDFAIRQVTDFALAQRESLKEFSLELHPGVTAGQRVLPVNVV
;
A
#
# COMPACT_ATOMS: atom_id res chain seq x y z
N MET A 1 -4.08 -47.79 0.44
CA MET A 1 -4.36 -47.04 -0.81
C MET A 1 -5.42 -46.00 -0.46
N ILE A 2 -5.09 -44.71 -0.53
CA ILE A 2 -6.00 -43.65 -0.04
C ILE A 2 -6.98 -43.29 -1.18
N SER A 3 -8.27 -43.40 -0.91
CA SER A 3 -9.35 -43.02 -1.84
C SER A 3 -9.97 -41.70 -1.38
N TYR A 4 -9.98 -40.70 -2.25
CA TYR A 4 -10.54 -39.38 -1.97
C TYR A 4 -11.97 -39.29 -2.51
N LEU A 5 -12.93 -39.05 -1.62
CA LEU A 5 -14.37 -38.96 -1.94
C LEU A 5 -14.80 -37.59 -2.48
N LYS A 6 -13.99 -36.55 -2.26
CA LYS A 6 -14.19 -35.20 -2.80
C LYS A 6 -12.83 -34.60 -3.14
N LYS A 7 -12.62 -34.27 -4.42
CA LYS A 7 -11.45 -33.53 -4.90
C LYS A 7 -11.89 -32.12 -5.27
N ALA A 8 -11.10 -31.12 -4.90
CA ALA A 8 -11.30 -29.76 -5.40
C ALA A 8 -10.98 -29.76 -6.91
N GLU A 9 -11.87 -29.18 -7.72
CA GLU A 9 -11.67 -29.08 -9.17
C GLU A 9 -10.58 -28.07 -9.54
N LYS A 10 -10.33 -27.08 -8.67
CA LYS A 10 -9.33 -26.03 -8.85
C LYS A 10 -8.22 -26.18 -7.82
N THR A 11 -6.99 -26.04 -8.29
CA THR A 11 -5.81 -25.94 -7.43
C THR A 11 -5.43 -24.46 -7.26
N PRO A 12 -4.74 -24.08 -6.16
CA PRO A 12 -4.26 -22.71 -5.98
C PRO A 12 -3.47 -22.20 -7.19
N GLN A 13 -2.70 -23.08 -7.82
CA GLN A 13 -1.91 -22.78 -9.01
C GLN A 13 -2.77 -22.43 -10.25
N SER A 14 -3.93 -23.11 -10.42
CA SER A 14 -4.85 -22.81 -11.53
C SER A 14 -5.58 -21.48 -11.36
N GLU A 15 -5.82 -21.04 -10.11
CA GLU A 15 -6.46 -19.74 -9.83
C GLU A 15 -5.47 -18.57 -9.98
N THR A 16 -4.20 -18.77 -9.64
CA THR A 16 -3.14 -17.75 -9.80
C THR A 16 -2.96 -17.32 -11.26
N ALA A 17 -2.98 -18.25 -12.22
CA ALA A 17 -2.78 -17.93 -13.64
C ALA A 17 -3.94 -17.07 -14.20
N THR A 18 -5.18 -17.36 -13.81
CA THR A 18 -6.34 -16.56 -14.21
C THR A 18 -6.30 -15.16 -13.59
N ALA A 19 -5.99 -15.06 -12.29
CA ALA A 19 -5.87 -13.78 -11.61
C ALA A 19 -4.77 -12.89 -12.22
N GLN A 20 -3.60 -13.47 -12.53
CA GLN A 20 -2.51 -12.75 -13.16
C GLN A 20 -2.91 -12.16 -14.53
N LYS A 21 -3.62 -12.93 -15.35
CA LYS A 21 -4.12 -12.47 -16.65
C LYS A 21 -5.05 -11.25 -16.47
N VAL A 22 -6.05 -11.37 -15.60
CA VAL A 22 -7.03 -10.30 -15.34
C VAL A 22 -6.33 -9.04 -14.85
N VAL A 23 -5.41 -9.16 -13.88
CA VAL A 23 -4.66 -8.00 -13.36
C VAL A 23 -3.81 -7.36 -14.45
N THR A 24 -3.16 -8.14 -15.30
CA THR A 24 -2.34 -7.62 -16.40
C THR A 24 -3.18 -6.82 -17.39
N GLU A 25 -4.36 -7.33 -17.76
CA GLU A 25 -5.30 -6.63 -18.65
C GLU A 25 -5.81 -5.33 -18.01
N MET A 26 -6.18 -5.36 -16.73
CA MET A 26 -6.63 -4.18 -15.99
C MET A 26 -5.55 -3.10 -15.91
N LEU A 27 -4.30 -3.48 -15.62
CA LEU A 27 -3.18 -2.54 -15.56
C LEU A 27 -2.89 -1.92 -16.93
N ALA A 28 -2.98 -2.68 -18.01
CA ALA A 28 -2.81 -2.17 -19.36
C ALA A 28 -3.92 -1.16 -19.73
N GLU A 29 -5.18 -1.44 -19.36
CA GLU A 29 -6.30 -0.52 -19.52
C GLU A 29 -6.10 0.78 -18.74
N ILE A 30 -5.70 0.68 -17.47
CA ILE A 30 -5.41 1.85 -16.61
C ILE A 30 -4.25 2.66 -17.18
N GLN A 31 -3.20 2.00 -17.68
CA GLN A 31 -2.08 2.69 -18.30
C GLN A 31 -2.49 3.45 -19.58
N ALA A 32 -3.39 2.88 -20.38
CA ALA A 32 -3.85 3.48 -21.63
C ALA A 32 -4.88 4.61 -21.43
N ARG A 33 -5.75 4.48 -20.44
CA ARG A 33 -6.94 5.35 -20.26
C ARG A 33 -6.92 6.19 -18.98
N GLY A 34 -5.97 5.94 -18.09
CA GLY A 34 -5.82 6.68 -16.83
C GLY A 34 -7.05 6.56 -15.93
N GLU A 35 -7.49 7.71 -15.39
CA GLU A 35 -8.56 7.80 -14.39
C GLU A 35 -9.90 7.23 -14.88
N ASP A 36 -10.22 7.32 -16.17
CA ASP A 36 -11.47 6.80 -16.72
C ASP A 36 -11.60 5.28 -16.54
N ALA A 37 -10.51 4.54 -16.76
CA ALA A 37 -10.48 3.10 -16.51
C ALA A 37 -10.58 2.78 -15.02
N VAL A 38 -9.92 3.57 -14.16
CA VAL A 38 -10.02 3.40 -12.70
C VAL A 38 -11.45 3.59 -12.22
N ARG A 39 -12.15 4.65 -12.67
CA ARG A 39 -13.56 4.91 -12.32
C ARG A 39 -14.49 3.81 -12.82
N GLN A 40 -14.23 3.28 -14.03
CA GLN A 40 -14.97 2.15 -14.56
C GLN A 40 -14.80 0.91 -13.66
N TYR A 41 -13.57 0.57 -13.27
CA TYR A 41 -13.31 -0.57 -12.40
C TYR A 41 -13.86 -0.37 -10.98
N ALA A 42 -13.75 0.83 -10.40
CA ALA A 42 -14.36 1.14 -9.10
C ALA A 42 -15.87 0.91 -9.11
N LYS A 43 -16.56 1.28 -10.20
CA LYS A 43 -17.99 1.00 -10.36
C LYS A 43 -18.29 -0.48 -10.51
N GLN A 44 -17.47 -1.22 -11.26
CA GLN A 44 -17.71 -2.63 -11.56
C GLN A 44 -17.39 -3.56 -10.39
N LEU A 45 -16.32 -3.29 -9.66
CA LEU A 45 -15.79 -4.17 -8.60
C LEU A 45 -16.30 -3.75 -7.22
N ASP A 46 -16.32 -2.45 -6.92
CA ASP A 46 -16.67 -1.93 -5.61
C ASP A 46 -18.08 -1.29 -5.58
N GLY A 47 -18.73 -1.15 -6.75
CA GLY A 47 -20.01 -0.44 -6.88
C GLY A 47 -19.89 1.08 -6.69
N TRP A 48 -18.67 1.63 -6.63
CA TRP A 48 -18.43 3.03 -6.33
C TRP A 48 -18.55 3.92 -7.56
N SER A 49 -19.31 5.01 -7.44
CA SER A 49 -19.49 6.00 -8.51
C SER A 49 -19.28 7.44 -8.05
N GLY A 50 -18.85 7.63 -6.80
CA GLY A 50 -18.57 8.95 -6.24
C GLY A 50 -17.17 9.45 -6.55
N ASP A 51 -16.78 10.52 -5.86
CA ASP A 51 -15.42 11.05 -5.92
C ASP A 51 -14.42 10.05 -5.35
N ILE A 52 -13.26 9.94 -6.00
CA ILE A 52 -12.19 9.04 -5.54
C ILE A 52 -11.45 9.64 -4.33
N VAL A 53 -11.27 10.96 -4.32
CA VAL A 53 -10.61 11.67 -3.23
C VAL A 53 -11.66 12.24 -2.27
N LEU A 54 -11.57 11.87 -1.00
CA LEU A 54 -12.42 12.45 0.03
C LEU A 54 -12.00 13.88 0.35
N THR A 55 -12.99 14.76 0.45
CA THR A 55 -12.79 16.14 0.92
C THR A 55 -12.57 16.17 2.44
N PRO A 56 -11.91 17.21 2.97
CA PRO A 56 -11.77 17.38 4.42
C PRO A 56 -13.10 17.43 5.17
N ALA A 57 -14.16 17.94 4.53
CA ALA A 57 -15.50 17.96 5.11
C ALA A 57 -16.10 16.56 5.23
N GLN A 58 -15.98 15.74 4.18
CA GLN A 58 -16.42 14.34 4.20
C GLN A 58 -15.64 13.55 5.27
N ILE A 59 -14.32 13.75 5.38
CA ILE A 59 -13.52 13.08 6.41
C ILE A 59 -14.02 13.46 7.81
N ARG A 60 -14.23 14.75 8.10
CA ARG A 60 -14.75 15.18 9.40
C ARG A 60 -16.12 14.57 9.70
N GLU A 61 -17.01 14.58 8.71
CA GLU A 61 -18.36 14.05 8.85
C GLU A 61 -18.34 12.55 9.13
N GLN A 62 -17.57 11.77 8.37
CA GLN A 62 -17.47 10.32 8.54
C GLN A 62 -16.74 9.93 9.82
N THR A 63 -15.84 10.77 10.30
CA THR A 63 -15.09 10.49 11.53
C THR A 63 -15.78 10.99 12.78
N LYS A 64 -16.83 11.83 12.73
CA LYS A 64 -17.40 12.49 13.92
C LYS A 64 -17.97 11.53 14.96
N ASP A 65 -18.52 10.40 14.52
CA ASP A 65 -19.22 9.45 15.38
C ASP A 65 -18.30 8.36 15.96
N VAL A 66 -17.00 8.39 15.61
CA VAL A 66 -16.02 7.46 16.19
C VAL A 66 -15.92 7.71 17.71
N PRO A 67 -16.14 6.68 18.55
CA PRO A 67 -16.08 6.84 20.01
C PRO A 67 -14.72 7.35 20.49
N ALA A 68 -14.73 8.19 21.53
CA ALA A 68 -13.51 8.79 22.07
C ALA A 68 -12.47 7.76 22.53
N ALA A 69 -12.91 6.65 23.12
CA ALA A 69 -12.03 5.56 23.53
C ALA A 69 -11.30 4.92 22.33
N VAL A 70 -12.03 4.66 21.24
CA VAL A 70 -11.44 4.09 20.01
C VAL A 70 -10.42 5.05 19.40
N ARG A 71 -10.69 6.36 19.41
CA ARG A 71 -9.70 7.35 18.96
C ARG A 71 -8.45 7.32 19.83
N ALA A 72 -8.60 7.28 21.15
CA ALA A 72 -7.48 7.25 22.08
C ALA A 72 -6.61 5.99 21.87
N ASP A 73 -7.23 4.84 21.62
CA ASP A 73 -6.51 3.59 21.33
C ASP A 73 -5.73 3.68 20.01
N ILE A 74 -6.34 4.26 18.96
CA ILE A 74 -5.68 4.50 17.67
C ILE A 74 -4.53 5.50 17.83
N ASP A 75 -4.74 6.61 18.54
CA ASP A 75 -3.73 7.64 18.77
C ASP A 75 -2.53 7.09 19.57
N PHE A 76 -2.80 6.22 20.54
CA PHE A 76 -1.75 5.49 21.25
C PHE A 76 -0.96 4.60 20.30
N ALA A 77 -1.62 3.77 19.49
CA ALA A 77 -0.94 2.91 18.52
C ALA A 77 -0.10 3.71 17.50
N ILE A 78 -0.64 4.81 16.99
CA ILE A 78 0.07 5.73 16.10
C ILE A 78 1.34 6.24 16.77
N ARG A 79 1.25 6.71 18.02
CA ARG A 79 2.41 7.19 18.79
C ARG A 79 3.48 6.11 18.93
N GLN A 80 3.10 4.89 19.33
CA GLN A 80 4.07 3.81 19.51
C GLN A 80 4.81 3.47 18.21
N VAL A 81 4.08 3.35 17.09
CA VAL A 81 4.70 3.08 15.77
C VAL A 81 5.57 4.25 15.31
N THR A 82 5.11 5.49 15.53
CA THR A 82 5.85 6.70 15.16
C THR A 82 7.15 6.83 15.93
N ASP A 83 7.12 6.68 17.25
CA ASP A 83 8.29 6.83 18.11
C ASP A 83 9.36 5.78 17.73
N PHE A 84 8.94 4.55 17.44
CA PHE A 84 9.86 3.50 16.99
C PHE A 84 10.44 3.78 15.60
N ALA A 85 9.61 4.18 14.63
CA ALA A 85 10.07 4.51 13.28
C ALA A 85 11.04 5.71 13.29
N LEU A 86 10.81 6.70 14.15
CA LEU A 86 11.71 7.83 14.37
C LEU A 86 13.06 7.35 14.95
N ALA A 87 13.04 6.50 15.97
CA ALA A 87 14.27 5.93 16.54
C ALA A 87 15.06 5.11 15.49
N GLN A 88 14.38 4.33 14.64
CA GLN A 88 15.03 3.63 13.53
C GLN A 88 15.67 4.61 12.56
N ARG A 89 14.96 5.68 12.16
CA ARG A 89 15.51 6.72 11.29
C ARG A 89 16.74 7.39 11.90
N GLU A 90 16.69 7.73 13.19
CA GLU A 90 17.80 8.36 13.92
C GLU A 90 19.01 7.43 14.08
N SER A 91 18.81 6.12 14.04
CA SER A 91 19.90 5.15 14.04
C SER A 91 20.69 5.13 12.72
N LEU A 92 20.11 5.60 11.62
CA LEU A 92 20.77 5.67 10.32
C LEU A 92 21.73 6.86 10.26
N LYS A 93 23.02 6.57 10.05
CA LYS A 93 24.06 7.60 9.92
C LYS A 93 24.65 7.60 8.52
N GLU A 94 24.46 8.71 7.82
CA GLU A 94 25.19 9.00 6.59
C GLU A 94 26.69 9.18 6.92
N PHE A 95 27.55 8.83 5.98
CA PHE A 95 28.99 9.10 6.12
C PHE A 95 29.62 9.42 4.76
N SER A 96 30.77 10.07 4.82
CA SER A 96 31.65 10.33 3.69
C SER A 96 33.08 10.30 4.19
N LEU A 97 33.98 9.65 3.46
CA LEU A 97 35.39 9.56 3.81
C LEU A 97 36.28 9.46 2.58
N GLU A 98 37.50 9.98 2.69
CA GLU A 98 38.53 9.84 1.66
C GLU A 98 39.27 8.51 1.84
N LEU A 99 39.15 7.61 0.87
CA LEU A 99 39.77 6.28 0.91
C LEU A 99 41.22 6.30 0.43
N HIS A 100 41.54 7.23 -0.45
CA HIS A 100 42.86 7.48 -1.03
C HIS A 100 42.91 8.95 -1.48
N PRO A 101 44.07 9.62 -1.50
CA PRO A 101 44.22 10.96 -2.08
C PRO A 101 43.38 11.16 -3.37
N GLY A 102 42.37 12.02 -3.29
CA GLY A 102 41.46 12.38 -4.38
C GLY A 102 40.22 11.48 -4.56
N VAL A 103 40.00 10.45 -3.72
CA VAL A 103 38.89 9.51 -3.84
C VAL A 103 38.02 9.52 -2.59
N THR A 104 36.80 10.06 -2.71
CA THR A 104 35.80 10.10 -1.63
C THR A 104 34.70 9.06 -1.86
N ALA A 105 34.37 8.29 -0.83
CA ALA A 105 33.26 7.35 -0.83
C ALA A 105 32.37 7.55 0.41
N GLY A 106 31.09 7.21 0.29
CA GLY A 106 30.12 7.46 1.35
C GLY A 106 28.77 6.80 1.12
N GLN A 107 27.89 6.94 2.10
CA GLN A 107 26.49 6.51 2.00
C GLN A 107 25.55 7.65 2.38
N ARG A 108 24.40 7.71 1.69
CA ARG A 108 23.31 8.64 1.98
C ARG A 108 21.97 7.91 2.02
N VAL A 109 21.07 8.39 2.87
CA VAL A 109 19.72 7.86 3.05
C VAL A 109 18.75 8.90 2.51
N LEU A 110 18.09 8.56 1.40
CA LEU A 110 17.16 9.46 0.72
C LEU A 110 15.72 8.94 0.88
N PRO A 111 14.75 9.82 1.18
CA PRO A 111 13.35 9.44 1.16
C PRO A 111 12.91 9.13 -0.28
N VAL A 112 11.98 8.19 -0.43
CA VAL A 112 11.29 7.95 -1.69
C VAL A 112 10.26 9.06 -1.89
N ASN A 113 10.25 9.69 -3.07
CA ASN A 113 9.47 10.90 -3.33
C ASN A 113 7.94 10.70 -3.29
N VAL A 114 7.46 9.50 -3.61
CA VAL A 114 6.04 9.13 -3.60
C VAL A 114 5.94 7.71 -3.08
N VAL A 115 5.04 7.49 -2.11
CA VAL A 115 4.77 6.20 -1.47
C VAL A 115 3.29 5.89 -1.58
#